data_AF-A0A849M478-F1
#
_entry.id   AF-A0A849M478-F1
#
_cell.length_a   1.000
_cell.length_b   1.000
_cell.length_c   1.000
_cell.angle_alpha   90.00
_cell.angle_beta   90.00
_cell.angle_gamma   90.00
#
_symmetry.space_group_name_H-M   'P 1'
#
loop_
_entity.id
_entity.type
_entity.pdbx_description
1 polymer ?
#
loop_
_entity_poly.entity_id
_entity_poly.type
_entity_poly.pdbx_seq_one_letter_code
_entity_poly.pdbx_strand_id
1 'polypeptide(L)'
;MITLYKKKDCAFCDEIEAGFREIVLAYKIGNTLDLTKEEQGNLPLIIENEKRISGKSAITAFLNDTKQLMTQWQKFQSDSCYLDGDGKVC
;
A
#
# COMPACT_ATOMS: atom_id res chain seq x y z
N MET A 1 -8.09 3.93 2.34
CA MET A 1 -8.11 2.50 1.91
C MET A 1 -7.53 2.42 0.51
N ILE A 2 -6.60 1.49 0.26
CA ILE A 2 -5.90 1.37 -1.03
C ILE A 2 -6.66 0.42 -1.95
N THR A 3 -6.87 0.84 -3.20
CA THR A 3 -7.48 0.04 -4.26
C THR A 3 -6.53 -0.06 -5.43
N LEU A 4 -6.19 -1.28 -5.84
CA LEU A 4 -5.42 -1.55 -7.04
C LEU A 4 -6.36 -1.96 -8.18
N TYR A 5 -6.27 -1.27 -9.30
CA TYR A 5 -6.90 -1.65 -10.55
C TYR A 5 -5.81 -2.17 -11.50
N LYS A 6 -6.02 -3.36 -12.06
CA LYS A 6 -5.06 -4.03 -12.93
C LYS A 6 -5.74 -4.67 -14.13
N LYS A 7 -4.98 -4.83 -15.22
CA LYS A 7 -5.37 -5.69 -16.35
C LYS A 7 -5.15 -7.16 -15.98
N LYS A 8 -5.83 -8.05 -16.70
CA LYS A 8 -5.54 -9.49 -16.66
C LYS A 8 -4.10 -9.71 -17.16
N ASP A 9 -3.35 -10.56 -16.47
CA ASP A 9 -1.97 -10.94 -16.81
C ASP A 9 -0.97 -9.76 -16.86
N CYS A 10 -0.89 -9.01 -15.77
CA CYS A 10 0.02 -7.88 -15.61
C CYS A 10 1.16 -8.23 -14.64
N ALA A 11 2.34 -8.56 -15.17
CA ALA A 11 3.52 -8.92 -14.36
C ALA A 11 3.95 -7.81 -13.39
N PHE A 12 3.91 -6.55 -13.83
CA PHE A 12 4.20 -5.41 -12.95
C PHE A 12 3.18 -5.28 -11.82
N CYS A 13 1.93 -5.72 -12.03
CA CYS A 13 0.92 -5.72 -10.99
C CYS A 13 1.23 -6.77 -9.90
N ASP A 14 1.83 -7.90 -10.28
CA ASP A 14 2.29 -8.90 -9.31
C ASP A 14 3.44 -8.36 -8.46
N GLU A 15 4.34 -7.55 -9.04
CA GLU A 15 5.38 -6.81 -8.30
C GLU A 15 4.77 -5.81 -7.30
N ILE A 16 3.74 -5.05 -7.72
CA ILE A 16 3.03 -4.10 -6.83
C ILE A 16 2.41 -4.85 -5.64
N GLU A 17 1.73 -5.97 -5.91
CA GLU A 17 1.09 -6.77 -4.86
C GLU A 17 2.12 -7.44 -3.94
N ALA A 18 3.26 -7.88 -4.48
CA ALA A 18 4.36 -8.36 -3.65
C ALA A 18 4.89 -7.25 -2.74
N GLY A 19 5.03 -6.03 -3.26
CA GLY A 19 5.36 -4.84 -2.48
C GLY A 19 4.38 -4.61 -1.33
N PHE A 20 3.07 -4.59 -1.61
CA PHE A 20 2.05 -4.44 -0.56
C PHE A 20 2.11 -5.55 0.50
N ARG A 21 2.34 -6.80 0.10
CA ARG A 21 2.49 -7.92 1.03
C ARG A 21 3.73 -7.79 1.92
N GLU A 22 4.86 -7.34 1.36
CA GLU A 22 6.10 -7.16 2.11
C GLU A 22 5.93 -6.18 3.28
N ILE A 23 5.17 -5.10 3.06
CA ILE A 23 4.91 -4.07 4.08
C ILE A 23 3.59 -4.30 4.83
N VAL A 24 2.98 -5.48 4.69
CA VAL A 24 1.73 -5.89 5.37
C VAL A 24 0.59 -4.86 5.19
N LEU A 25 0.53 -4.25 4.02
CA LEU A 25 -0.43 -3.20 3.71
C LEU A 25 -1.70 -3.81 3.12
N ALA A 26 -2.84 -3.54 3.75
CA ALA A 26 -4.13 -4.00 3.26
C ALA A 26 -4.54 -3.23 1.98
N TYR A 27 -4.91 -3.97 0.94
CA TYR A 27 -5.43 -3.43 -0.32
C TYR A 27 -6.60 -4.27 -0.81
N LYS A 28 -7.42 -3.69 -1.70
CA LYS A 28 -8.45 -4.41 -2.46
C LYS A 28 -8.19 -4.31 -3.96
N ILE A 29 -8.68 -5.28 -4.71
CA ILE A 29 -8.73 -5.20 -6.17
C ILE A 29 -10.05 -4.52 -6.58
N GLY A 30 -9.96 -3.43 -7.32
CA GLY A 30 -11.12 -2.70 -7.84
C GLY A 30 -11.63 -3.28 -9.16
N ASN A 31 -12.90 -3.05 -9.47
CA ASN A 31 -13.46 -3.39 -10.78
C ASN A 31 -13.13 -2.28 -11.78
N THR A 32 -12.51 -2.63 -12.91
CA THR A 32 -12.15 -1.63 -13.95
C THR A 32 -13.37 -0.94 -14.56
N LEU A 33 -14.57 -1.50 -14.41
CA LEU A 33 -15.83 -0.86 -14.82
C LEU A 33 -16.16 0.40 -14.01
N ASP A 34 -15.59 0.55 -12.81
CA ASP A 34 -15.79 1.72 -11.95
C ASP A 34 -14.90 2.91 -12.35
N LEU A 35 -14.01 2.71 -13.33
CA LEU A 35 -13.04 3.70 -13.79
C LEU A 35 -13.54 4.47 -15.02
N THR A 36 -13.07 5.71 -15.17
CA THR A 36 -13.26 6.47 -16.42
C THR A 36 -12.48 5.81 -17.57
N LYS A 37 -12.85 6.12 -18.83
CA LYS A 37 -12.12 5.58 -20.00
C LYS A 37 -10.64 5.95 -20.01
N GLU A 38 -10.32 7.16 -19.55
CA GLU A 38 -8.94 7.63 -19.41
C GLU A 38 -8.17 6.79 -18.38
N GLU A 39 -8.77 6.54 -17.22
CA GLU A 39 -8.18 5.74 -16.15
C GLU A 39 -7.95 4.28 -16.54
N GLN A 40 -8.87 3.69 -17.30
CA GLN A 40 -8.70 2.35 -17.87
C GLN A 40 -7.50 2.28 -18.85
N GLY A 41 -7.21 3.39 -19.54
CA GLY A 41 -6.03 3.52 -20.39
C GLY A 41 -4.71 3.51 -19.61
N ASN A 42 -4.74 3.96 -18.34
CA ASN A 42 -3.58 4.18 -17.50
C ASN A 42 -3.32 3.06 -16.47
N LEU A 43 -3.91 1.87 -16.66
CA LEU A 43 -3.65 0.73 -15.78
C LEU A 43 -2.19 0.24 -15.89
N PRO A 44 -1.55 -0.21 -14.78
CA PRO A 44 -2.11 -0.28 -13.43
C PRO A 44 -2.31 1.08 -12.77
N LEU A 45 -3.38 1.18 -12.00
CA LEU A 45 -3.79 2.38 -11.28
C LEU A 45 -4.01 2.03 -9.81
N ILE A 46 -3.35 2.77 -8.92
CA ILE A 46 -3.60 2.73 -7.49
C ILE A 46 -4.45 3.94 -7.13
N ILE A 47 -5.53 3.71 -6.40
CA ILE A 47 -6.32 4.76 -5.77
C ILE A 47 -6.19 4.64 -4.26
N GLU A 48 -5.64 5.67 -3.64
CA GLU A 48 -5.58 5.81 -2.19
C GLU A 48 -6.29 7.11 -1.80
N ASN A 49 -7.45 6.97 -1.16
CA ASN A 49 -8.35 8.09 -0.84
C ASN A 49 -8.70 8.85 -2.14
N GLU A 50 -8.23 10.09 -2.30
CA GLU A 50 -8.44 10.93 -3.49
C GLU A 50 -7.27 10.89 -4.48
N LYS A 51 -6.15 10.26 -4.09
CA LYS A 51 -4.93 10.22 -4.91
C LYS A 51 -5.02 9.09 -5.92
N ARG A 52 -4.83 9.43 -7.20
CA ARG A 52 -4.77 8.50 -8.33
C ARG A 52 -3.32 8.40 -8.82
N ILE A 53 -2.76 7.19 -8.78
CA ILE A 53 -1.34 6.95 -9.03
C ILE A 53 -1.23 5.92 -10.15
N SER A 54 -0.70 6.32 -11.30
CA SER A 54 -0.52 5.46 -12.46
C SER A 54 0.88 5.62 -13.07
N GLY A 55 1.29 4.63 -13.85
CA GLY A 55 2.61 4.60 -14.48
C GLY A 55 3.70 4.05 -13.56
N LYS A 56 4.65 3.34 -14.16
CA LYS A 56 5.67 2.56 -13.43
C LYS A 56 6.46 3.40 -12.42
N SER A 57 6.98 4.54 -12.85
CA SER A 57 7.80 5.42 -12.00
C SER A 57 7.05 5.92 -10.76
N ALA A 58 5.84 6.46 -10.97
CA ALA A 58 5.04 7.01 -9.87
C ALA A 58 4.58 5.92 -8.88
N ILE A 59 4.24 4.73 -9.38
CA ILE A 59 3.88 3.59 -8.54
C ILE A 59 5.08 3.09 -7.73
N THR A 60 6.25 2.96 -8.36
CA THR A 60 7.47 2.57 -7.64
C THR A 60 7.84 3.59 -6.57
N ALA A 61 7.74 4.89 -6.87
CA ALA A 61 7.96 5.94 -5.88
C ALA A 61 6.98 5.83 -4.71
N PHE A 62 5.69 5.65 -4.99
CA PHE A 62 4.67 5.43 -3.96
C PHE A 62 4.97 4.23 -3.05
N LEU A 63 5.37 3.09 -3.62
CA LEU A 63 5.74 1.90 -2.84
C LEU A 63 6.95 2.16 -1.95
N ASN A 64 7.98 2.83 -2.46
CA ASN A 64 9.18 3.19 -1.70
C ASN A 64 8.86 4.14 -0.54
N ASP A 65 8.07 5.19 -0.80
CA ASP A 65 7.65 6.16 0.22
C ASP A 65 6.84 5.46 1.32
N THR A 66 5.92 4.57 0.93
CA THR A 66 5.10 3.82 1.89
C THR A 66 5.96 2.88 2.73
N LYS A 67 6.93 2.18 2.12
CA LYS A 67 7.87 1.32 2.84
C LYS A 67 8.74 2.10 3.81
N GLN A 68 9.19 3.29 3.44
CA GLN A 68 9.94 4.17 4.33
C GLN A 68 9.09 4.62 5.51
N LEU A 69 7.83 5.01 5.27
CA LEU A 69 6.90 5.40 6.33
C LEU A 69 6.66 4.24 7.32
N MET A 70 6.40 3.03 6.82
CA MET A 70 6.23 1.84 7.65
C MET A 70 7.49 1.52 8.47
N THR A 71 8.67 1.64 7.86
CA THR A 71 9.95 1.45 8.56
C THR A 71 10.12 2.47 9.69
N GLN A 72 9.74 3.73 9.46
CA GLN A 72 9.76 4.75 10.51
C GLN A 72 8.78 4.42 11.62
N TRP A 73 7.54 4.03 11.29
CA TRP A 73 6.54 3.66 12.29
C TRP A 73 6.99 2.50 13.16
N GLN A 74 7.59 1.45 12.57
CA GLN A 74 8.15 0.33 13.33
C GLN A 74 9.28 0.76 14.29
N LYS A 75 10.07 1.77 13.94
CA LYS A 75 11.13 2.30 14.82
C LYS A 75 10.59 3.06 16.03
N PHE A 76 9.47 3.76 15.86
CA PHE A 76 8.93 4.66 16.90
C PHE A 76 7.76 4.04 17.69
N GLN A 77 7.15 2.94 17.24
CA GLN A 77 6.15 2.18 18.02
C GLN A 77 6.79 1.24 19.06
N SER A 78 7.88 1.66 19.69
CA SER A 78 8.51 0.94 20.80
C SER A 78 8.01 1.44 22.16
N ASP A 79 6.70 1.65 22.32
CA ASP A 79 6.09 1.79 23.66
C ASP A 79 5.66 0.42 24.15
N SER A 80 6.64 -0.42 24.47
CA SER A 80 6.41 -1.62 25.26
C SER A 80 6.30 -1.21 26.72
N CYS A 81 5.06 -1.01 27.21
CA CYS A 81 4.81 -1.07 28.65
C CYS A 81 5.05 -2.52 29.10
N TYR A 82 6.20 -2.77 29.71
CA TYR A 82 6.45 -4.04 30.39
C TYR A 82 5.61 -4.05 31.67
N LEU A 83 4.66 -4.97 31.77
CA LEU A 83 4.01 -5.29 33.03
C LEU A 83 4.95 -6.20 33.80
N ASP A 84 5.61 -5.68 34.82
CA ASP A 84 6.31 -6.54 35.76
C ASP A 84 5.29 -7.32 36.61
N GLY A 85 5.68 -8.47 37.17
CA GLY A 85 4.80 -9.44 37.83
C GLY A 85 3.94 -8.91 39.00
N ASP A 86 4.21 -7.70 39.47
CA ASP A 86 3.50 -7.00 40.54
C ASP A 86 2.47 -5.96 40.04
N GLY A 87 2.21 -5.88 38.73
CA GLY A 87 1.12 -5.08 38.17
C GLY A 87 1.31 -3.56 38.26
N LYS A 88 2.52 -3.07 38.49
CA LYS A 88 2.84 -1.65 38.33
C LYS A 88 3.29 -1.37 36.90
N VAL A 89 2.46 -0.64 36.18
CA VAL A 89 2.81 0.01 34.90
C VAL A 89 3.63 1.27 35.22
N CYS A 90 4.37 1.79 34.22
CA CYS A 90 5.12 3.05 34.25
C CYS A 90 4.52 4.16 35.14
#